data_AF-A0A353FK41-F1
#
_entry.id   AF-A0A353FK41-F1
#
_cell.length_a   1.000
_cell.length_b   1.000
_cell.length_c   1.000
_cell.angle_alpha   90.00
_cell.angle_beta   90.00
_cell.angle_gamma   90.00
#
_symmetry.space_group_name_H-M   'P 1'
#
loop_
_entity.id
_entity.type
_entity.pdbx_description
1 polymer ?
#
loop_
_entity_poly.entity_id
_entity_poly.type
_entity_poly.pdbx_seq_one_letter_code
_entity_poly.pdbx_strand_id
1 'polypeptide(L)'
;MDMFWGAIMVVLGGVAGSFASAAIYRIPHDGLSLIRPLRSFCPACRHFVRWHDNLPILGWILLRGKCRDCKAPIGVSYIGHELTLALAFWVAGF
;
A
#
# COMPACT_ATOMS: atom_id res chain seq x y z
N MET A 1 -13.17 23.24 -3.50
CA MET A 1 -12.72 22.56 -2.26
C MET A 1 -11.62 23.38 -1.61
N ASP A 2 -11.65 23.53 -0.30
CA ASP A 2 -10.48 23.97 0.47
C ASP A 2 -9.37 22.90 0.47
N MET A 3 -8.15 23.35 0.72
CA MET A 3 -6.94 22.53 0.77
C MET A 3 -7.07 21.36 1.77
N PHE A 4 -7.83 21.56 2.84
CA PHE A 4 -8.01 20.58 3.90
C PHE A 4 -8.84 19.38 3.41
N TRP A 5 -9.97 19.60 2.73
CA TRP A 5 -10.73 18.51 2.12
C TRP A 5 -9.96 17.76 1.04
N GLY A 6 -9.19 18.47 0.22
CA GLY A 6 -8.33 17.84 -0.79
C GLY A 6 -7.31 16.88 -0.17
N ALA A 7 -6.67 17.28 0.92
CA ALA A 7 -5.70 16.45 1.64
C ALA A 7 -6.34 15.18 2.22
N ILE A 8 -7.55 15.28 2.78
CA ILE A 8 -8.27 14.11 3.31
C ILE A 8 -8.54 13.08 2.22
N MET A 9 -9.03 13.51 1.05
CA MET A 9 -9.35 12.60 -0.06
C MET A 9 -8.13 11.87 -0.59
N VAL A 10 -7.00 12.58 -0.72
CA VAL A 10 -5.72 11.97 -1.14
C VAL A 10 -5.24 10.92 -0.13
N VAL A 11 -5.33 11.22 1.17
CA VAL A 11 -4.94 10.27 2.23
C VAL A 11 -5.84 9.04 2.21
N LEU A 12 -7.16 9.22 2.12
CA LEU A 12 -8.12 8.12 2.05
C LEU A 12 -7.90 7.25 0.81
N GLY A 13 -7.69 7.86 -0.35
CA GLY A 13 -7.39 7.13 -1.58
C GLY A 13 -6.05 6.39 -1.51
N GLY A 14 -5.02 6.98 -0.91
CA GLY A 14 -3.73 6.31 -0.68
C GLY A 14 -3.86 5.10 0.25
N VAL A 15 -4.61 5.21 1.34
CA VAL A 15 -4.90 4.09 2.26
C VAL A 15 -5.70 3.00 1.55
N ALA A 16 -6.71 3.37 0.76
CA ALA A 16 -7.50 2.43 -0.03
C ALA A 16 -6.63 1.69 -1.05
N GLY A 17 -5.70 2.38 -1.72
CA GLY A 17 -4.80 1.74 -2.69
C GLY A 17 -3.75 0.84 -2.05
N SER A 18 -3.29 1.15 -0.85
CA SER A 18 -2.40 0.28 -0.09
C SER A 18 -3.14 -1.01 0.32
N PHE A 19 -4.37 -0.89 0.81
CA PHE A 19 -5.23 -2.03 1.11
C PHE A 19 -5.56 -2.86 -0.14
N ALA A 20 -5.90 -2.21 -1.26
CA ALA A 20 -6.17 -2.89 -2.53
C ALA A 20 -4.96 -3.72 -3.00
N SER A 21 -3.75 -3.19 -2.88
CA SER A 21 -2.52 -3.93 -3.20
C SER A 21 -2.37 -5.19 -2.35
N ALA A 22 -2.67 -5.11 -1.04
CA ALA A 22 -2.67 -6.27 -0.16
C ALA A 22 -3.77 -7.28 -0.52
N ALA A 23 -4.98 -6.80 -0.87
CA ALA A 23 -6.10 -7.64 -1.26
C ALA A 23 -5.82 -8.38 -2.59
N ILE A 24 -5.32 -7.68 -3.61
CA ILE A 24 -4.93 -8.26 -4.90
C ILE A 24 -3.90 -9.37 -4.72
N TYR A 25 -2.97 -9.21 -3.77
CA TYR A 25 -2.01 -10.27 -3.47
C TYR A 25 -2.64 -11.43 -2.70
N ARG A 26 -3.48 -11.17 -1.69
CA ARG A 26 -3.98 -12.21 -0.76
C ARG A 26 -5.14 -13.04 -1.33
N ILE A 27 -6.09 -12.41 -2.02
CA ILE A 27 -7.32 -13.06 -2.51
C ILE A 27 -7.05 -14.26 -3.43
N PRO A 28 -6.15 -14.19 -4.43
CA PRO A 28 -5.90 -15.32 -5.33
C PRO A 28 -4.97 -16.39 -4.74
N HIS A 29 -4.38 -16.17 -3.56
CA HIS A 29 -3.46 -17.11 -2.95
C HIS A 29 -4.16 -17.93 -1.87
N ASP A 30 -4.23 -19.25 -2.08
CA ASP A 30 -4.82 -20.18 -1.12
C ASP A 30 -4.15 -20.10 0.26
N GLY A 31 -4.96 -20.10 1.32
CA GLY A 31 -4.51 -20.04 2.71
C GLY A 31 -4.22 -18.64 3.25
N LEU A 32 -4.36 -17.59 2.44
CA LEU A 32 -4.33 -16.19 2.90
C LEU A 32 -5.74 -15.61 2.92
N SER A 33 -6.04 -14.85 3.97
CA SER A 33 -7.27 -14.06 4.06
C SER A 33 -6.92 -12.59 4.24
N LEU A 34 -7.91 -11.71 4.04
CA LEU A 34 -7.73 -10.28 4.29
C LEU A 34 -7.36 -10.00 5.76
N ILE A 35 -7.86 -10.81 6.69
CA ILE A 35 -7.66 -10.65 8.14
C ILE A 35 -6.46 -11.46 8.65
N ARG A 36 -6.17 -12.63 8.06
CA ARG A 36 -5.05 -13.49 8.47
C ARG A 36 -4.02 -13.64 7.34
N PRO A 37 -2.75 -13.27 7.57
CA PRO A 37 -2.20 -12.66 8.79
C PRO A 37 -2.62 -11.19 8.97
N LEU A 38 -2.74 -10.75 10.22
CA LEU A 38 -3.20 -9.39 10.58
C LEU A 38 -2.24 -8.29 10.11
N ARG A 39 -0.95 -8.63 9.98
CA ARG A 39 0.11 -7.72 9.54
C ARG A 39 0.50 -8.00 8.09
N SER A 40 0.92 -6.94 7.38
CA SER A 40 1.62 -7.07 6.10
C SER A 40 2.92 -7.85 6.29
N PHE A 41 3.29 -8.65 5.30
CA PHE A 41 4.53 -9.42 5.31
C PHE A 41 5.16 -9.40 3.93
N CYS A 42 6.48 -9.58 3.87
CA CYS A 42 7.19 -9.68 2.60
C CYS A 42 6.90 -11.04 1.93
N PRO A 43 6.49 -11.09 0.65
CA PRO A 43 6.21 -12.35 -0.04
C PRO A 43 7.44 -13.24 -0.23
N ALA A 44 8.65 -12.67 -0.26
CA ALA A 44 9.89 -13.40 -0.48
C ALA A 44 10.44 -14.04 0.81
N CYS A 45 10.55 -13.26 1.90
CA CYS A 45 11.16 -13.74 3.16
C CYS A 45 10.16 -13.99 4.28
N ARG A 46 8.87 -13.70 4.06
CA ARG A 46 7.77 -13.86 5.05
C ARG A 46 7.93 -13.06 6.35
N HIS A 47 8.92 -12.17 6.43
CA HIS A 47 9.08 -11.26 7.56
C HIS A 47 7.95 -10.24 7.60
N PHE A 48 7.46 -9.93 8.79
CA PHE A 48 6.41 -8.92 8.95
C PHE A 48 6.96 -7.52 8.65
N VAL A 49 6.25 -6.79 7.80
CA VAL A 49 6.59 -5.42 7.44
C VAL A 49 6.34 -4.52 8.66
N ARG A 50 7.31 -3.66 8.97
CA ARG A 50 7.20 -2.68 10.05
C ARG A 50 6.13 -1.65 9.68
N TRP A 51 5.43 -1.11 10.66
CA TRP A 51 4.31 -0.19 10.41
C TRP A 51 4.72 1.01 9.54
N HIS A 52 5.93 1.57 9.75
CA HIS A 52 6.44 2.72 9.00
C HIS A 52 6.87 2.37 7.57
N ASP A 53 7.23 1.10 7.32
CA ASP A 53 7.59 0.59 6.00
C ASP A 53 6.33 0.29 5.15
N ASN A 54 5.15 0.30 5.78
CA ASN A 54 3.84 0.10 5.16
C ASN A 54 3.04 1.42 5.03
N LEU A 55 3.67 2.59 5.22
CA LEU A 55 3.02 3.86 4.90
C LEU A 55 2.88 3.99 3.37
N PRO A 56 1.70 4.34 2.84
CA PRO A 56 1.50 4.52 1.41
C PRO A 56 2.53 5.49 0.84
N ILE A 57 3.14 5.12 -0.29
CA ILE A 57 4.15 5.86 -1.07
C ILE A 57 5.48 6.04 -0.30
N LEU A 58 5.43 6.55 0.92
CA LEU A 58 6.58 6.83 1.78
C LEU A 58 7.37 5.57 2.14
N GLY A 59 6.69 4.48 2.47
CA GLY A 59 7.35 3.21 2.83
C GLY A 59 8.22 2.69 1.69
N TRP A 60 7.69 2.71 0.46
CA TRP A 60 8.44 2.28 -0.73
C TRP A 60 9.62 3.20 -1.03
N ILE A 61 9.44 4.53 -0.93
CA ILE A 61 10.51 5.52 -1.16
C ILE A 61 11.65 5.34 -0.15
N LEU A 62 11.33 5.24 1.14
CA LEU A 62 12.31 5.05 2.22
C LEU A 62 13.07 3.72 2.08
N LEU A 63 12.39 2.69 1.60
CA LEU A 63 12.96 1.38 1.31
C LEU A 63 13.67 1.29 -0.06
N ARG A 64 13.57 2.34 -0.88
CA ARG A 64 14.09 2.39 -2.27
C ARG A 64 13.59 1.21 -3.10
N GLY A 65 12.33 0.85 -2.93
CA GLY A 65 11.69 -0.27 -3.62
C GLY A 65 12.26 -1.65 -3.30
N LYS A 66 12.88 -1.84 -2.13
CA LYS A 66 13.42 -3.15 -1.72
C LYS A 66 13.04 -3.49 -0.28
N CYS A 67 12.71 -4.75 -0.02
CA CYS A 67 12.45 -5.21 1.35
C CYS A 67 13.65 -4.89 2.26
N ARG A 68 13.38 -4.41 3.48
CA ARG A 68 14.42 -4.05 4.44
C ARG A 68 15.32 -5.23 4.79
N ASP A 69 14.71 -6.40 5.02
CA ASP A 69 15.37 -7.58 5.59
C ASP A 69 16.03 -8.44 4.51
N CYS A 70 15.33 -8.77 3.42
CA CYS A 70 15.86 -9.65 2.36
C CYS A 70 16.29 -8.93 1.08
N LYS A 71 16.11 -7.61 0.97
CA LYS A 71 16.41 -6.80 -0.23
C LYS A 71 15.68 -7.19 -1.51
N ALA A 72 14.72 -8.12 -1.45
CA ALA A 72 13.87 -8.48 -2.58
C ALA A 72 13.13 -7.22 -3.11
N PRO A 73 12.99 -7.08 -4.43
CA PRO A 73 12.33 -5.91 -5.01
C PRO A 73 10.85 -5.88 -4.62
N ILE A 74 10.38 -4.70 -4.22
CA ILE A 74 8.95 -4.40 -4.01
C ILE A 74 8.44 -3.82 -5.34
N GLY A 75 7.53 -4.53 -5.99
CA GLY A 75 7.00 -4.17 -7.29
C GLY A 75 6.44 -2.74 -7.33
N VAL A 76 6.67 -2.04 -8.44
CA VAL A 76 6.20 -0.65 -8.66
C VAL A 76 4.66 -0.59 -8.71
N SER A 77 4.00 -1.71 -9.05
CA SER A 77 2.54 -1.84 -9.01
C SER A 77 1.96 -1.48 -7.64
N TYR A 78 2.70 -1.70 -6.55
CA TYR A 78 2.28 -1.35 -5.19
C TYR A 78 2.04 0.17 -5.04
N ILE A 79 2.98 0.99 -5.53
CA ILE A 79 2.79 2.45 -5.58
C ILE A 79 1.74 2.83 -6.62
N GLY A 80 1.71 2.12 -7.75
CA GLY A 80 0.74 2.38 -8.83
C GLY A 80 -0.69 2.40 -8.33
N HIS A 81 -1.10 1.41 -7.53
CA HIS A 81 -2.45 1.37 -6.95
C HIS A 81 -2.70 2.50 -5.94
N GLU A 82 -1.71 2.82 -5.09
CA GLU A 82 -1.80 3.91 -4.11
C GLU A 82 -2.00 5.26 -4.78
N LEU A 83 -1.22 5.58 -5.81
CA LEU A 83 -1.35 6.82 -6.59
C LEU A 83 -2.65 6.87 -7.37
N THR A 84 -3.05 5.75 -7.97
CA THR A 84 -4.29 5.68 -8.77
C THR A 84 -5.51 5.98 -7.91
N LEU A 85 -5.60 5.36 -6.73
CA LEU A 85 -6.74 5.57 -5.84
C LEU A 85 -6.67 6.92 -5.12
N ALA A 86 -5.47 7.42 -4.76
CA ALA A 86 -5.30 8.77 -4.25
C ALA A 86 -5.80 9.83 -5.26
N LEU A 87 -5.44 9.68 -6.54
CA LEU A 87 -5.88 10.58 -7.61
C LEU A 87 -7.38 10.43 -7.87
N ALA A 88 -7.92 9.21 -7.91
CA ALA A 88 -9.33 8.97 -8.14
C ALA A 88 -10.21 9.61 -7.05
N PHE A 89 -9.83 9.47 -5.78
CA PHE A 89 -10.55 10.11 -4.66
C PHE A 89 -10.46 11.63 -4.72
N TRP A 90 -9.30 12.17 -5.08
CA TRP A 90 -9.14 13.62 -5.23
C TRP A 90 -10.01 14.19 -6.35
N VAL A 91 -10.08 13.51 -7.51
CA VAL A 91 -10.93 13.90 -8.63
C VAL A 91 -12.42 13.74 -8.31
N ALA A 92 -12.81 12.65 -7.65
CA ALA A 92 -14.21 12.41 -7.29
C ALA A 92 -14.72 13.35 -6.18
N GLY A 93 -13.82 13.92 -5.38
CA GLY A 93 -14.15 14.92 -4.37
C GLY A 93 -14.26 16.35 -4.89
N PHE A 94 -13.96 16.58 -6.17
CA PHE A 94 -13.98 17.87 -6.89
C PHE A 94 -15.31 18.13 -7.58
#